data_AF-A0A6A4AQG4-F1
#
_entry.id   AF-A0A6A4AQG4-F1
#
_cell.length_a   1.000
_cell.length_b   1.000
_cell.length_c   1.000
_cell.angle_alpha   90.00
_cell.angle_beta   90.00
_cell.angle_gamma   90.00
#
_symmetry.space_group_name_H-M   'P 1'
#
loop_
_entity.id
_entity.type
_entity.pdbx_description
1 polymer ?
#
loop_
_entity_poly.entity_id
_entity_poly.type
_entity_poly.pdbx_seq_one_letter_code
_entity_poly.pdbx_strand_id
1 'polypeptide(L)'
;MTSLEQQQQQQEPHQDLRAILLADTAQAVALDKYGLTPLHWACDRGQSAAARLLLQHGADVDAVEKRMFKRRPLHFAVLASSDATVRELLAHHADVLAVDYRGWAPIHGAAYSGDVAS
;
A
#
# COMPACT_ATOMS: atom_id res chain seq x y z
N MET A 1 -6.67 44.06 -1.79
CA MET A 1 -5.70 43.04 -1.34
C MET A 1 -6.51 41.82 -0.94
N THR A 2 -6.78 41.01 -1.95
CA THR A 2 -7.89 40.04 -2.01
C THR A 2 -7.64 38.83 -1.11
N SER A 3 -8.72 38.37 -0.46
CA SER A 3 -8.89 37.12 0.31
C SER A 3 -8.36 35.83 -0.37
N LEU A 4 -7.87 35.93 -1.61
CA LEU A 4 -7.27 34.85 -2.39
C LEU A 4 -5.80 34.59 -2.03
N GLU A 5 -5.06 35.60 -1.52
CA GLU A 5 -3.68 35.38 -1.04
C GLU A 5 -3.63 34.72 0.34
N GLN A 6 -4.69 34.84 1.15
CA GLN A 6 -4.81 34.14 2.44
C GLN A 6 -5.10 32.65 2.30
N GLN A 7 -5.49 32.17 1.11
CA GLN A 7 -5.72 30.75 0.87
C GLN A 7 -4.49 30.01 0.29
N GLN A 8 -3.40 30.73 0.01
CA GLN A 8 -2.12 30.15 -0.43
C GLN A 8 -1.10 29.92 0.70
N GLN A 9 -1.44 30.24 1.94
CA GLN A 9 -0.49 30.21 3.08
C GLN A 9 -0.68 29.06 4.08
N GLN A 10 -1.30 27.92 3.72
CA GLN A 10 -1.40 26.75 4.64
C GLN A 10 -1.08 25.40 3.99
N GLN A 11 -0.23 25.37 2.97
CA GLN A 11 0.61 24.18 2.73
C GLN A 11 2.00 24.48 3.29
N GLU A 12 2.07 24.60 4.61
CA GLU A 12 3.34 24.41 5.30
C GLU A 12 3.93 23.07 4.85
N PRO A 13 5.26 22.97 4.65
CA PRO A 13 5.92 21.71 4.42
C PRO A 13 5.86 20.92 5.73
N HIS A 14 4.70 20.34 6.04
CA HIS A 14 4.66 19.11 6.80
C HIS A 14 5.51 18.15 5.98
N GLN A 15 6.79 18.10 6.28
CA GLN A 15 7.62 16.98 5.91
C GLN A 15 6.82 15.76 6.34
N ASP A 16 6.28 15.04 5.34
CA ASP A 16 5.37 13.94 5.56
C ASP A 16 6.08 13.02 6.56
N LEU A 17 5.48 12.78 7.73
CA LEU A 17 6.10 11.95 8.76
C LEU A 17 6.57 10.61 8.17
N ARG A 18 5.88 10.15 7.12
CA ARG A 18 6.28 9.01 6.28
C ARG A 18 7.61 9.25 5.57
N ALA A 19 7.80 10.38 4.90
CA ALA A 19 9.04 10.76 4.24
C ALA A 19 10.21 10.93 5.23
N ILE A 20 9.96 11.48 6.41
CA ILE A 20 10.98 11.60 7.47
C ILE A 20 11.44 10.21 7.93
N LEU A 21 10.51 9.29 8.17
CA LEU A 21 10.83 7.93 8.60
C LEU A 21 11.49 7.12 7.48
N LEU A 22 11.09 7.34 6.23
CA LEU A 22 11.63 6.64 5.04
C LEU A 22 12.89 7.30 4.46
N ALA A 23 13.50 8.24 5.19
CA ALA A 23 14.82 8.79 4.87
C ALA A 23 15.90 7.69 4.78
N ASP A 24 15.71 6.59 5.52
CA ASP A 24 16.49 5.36 5.36
C ASP A 24 15.64 4.27 4.68
N THR A 25 16.08 3.85 3.49
CA THR A 25 15.45 2.76 2.70
C THR A 25 15.30 1.45 3.49
N ALA A 26 16.13 1.22 4.52
CA ALA A 26 16.00 0.05 5.38
C ALA A 26 14.65 -0.02 6.10
N GLN A 27 14.00 1.13 6.35
CA GLN A 27 12.68 1.15 6.99
C GLN A 27 11.57 0.66 6.06
N ALA A 28 11.70 0.87 4.74
CA ALA A 28 10.70 0.45 3.75
C ALA A 28 10.54 -1.09 3.68
N VAL A 29 11.60 -1.81 4.06
CA VAL A 29 11.68 -3.28 4.00
C VAL A 29 11.67 -3.94 5.38
N ALA A 30 11.52 -3.16 6.46
CA ALA A 30 11.46 -3.67 7.81
C ALA A 30 10.30 -4.65 7.99
N LEU A 31 10.49 -5.69 8.79
CA LEU A 31 9.45 -6.68 9.08
C LEU A 31 9.00 -6.54 10.53
N ASP A 32 7.69 -6.55 10.74
CA ASP A 32 7.13 -6.67 12.08
C ASP A 32 7.15 -8.13 12.59
N LYS A 33 6.64 -8.35 13.80
CA LYS A 33 6.59 -9.70 14.42
C LYS A 33 5.72 -10.72 13.65
N TYR A 34 4.85 -10.25 12.77
CA TYR A 34 4.02 -11.06 11.89
C TYR A 34 4.66 -11.26 10.52
N GLY A 35 5.84 -10.70 10.27
CA GLY A 35 6.50 -10.81 8.97
C GLY A 35 5.84 -9.94 7.90
N LEU A 36 5.15 -8.86 8.30
CA LEU A 36 4.58 -7.86 7.42
C LEU A 36 5.57 -6.70 7.21
N THR A 37 5.64 -6.19 5.99
CA THR A 37 6.33 -4.94 5.66
C THR A 37 5.41 -3.73 5.87
N PRO A 38 5.94 -2.49 5.95
CA PRO A 38 5.11 -1.29 5.94
C PRO A 38 4.15 -1.23 4.73
N LEU A 39 4.55 -1.77 3.58
CA LEU A 39 3.70 -1.80 2.39
C LEU A 39 2.44 -2.66 2.60
N HIS A 40 2.56 -3.80 3.29
CA HIS A 40 1.39 -4.59 3.65
C HIS A 40 0.40 -3.77 4.49
N TRP A 41 0.89 -3.04 5.48
CA TRP A 41 0.06 -2.19 6.35
C TRP A 41 -0.56 -1.02 5.60
N ALA A 42 0.17 -0.37 4.69
CA ALA A 42 -0.40 0.66 3.82
C ALA A 42 -1.54 0.12 2.98
N CYS A 43 -1.40 -1.10 2.44
CA CYS A 43 -2.40 -1.77 1.64
C CYS A 43 -3.62 -2.22 2.45
N ASP A 44 -3.41 -2.79 3.63
CA ASP A 44 -4.48 -3.17 4.57
C ASP A 44 -5.36 -1.97 4.97
N ARG A 45 -4.76 -0.78 5.04
CA ARG A 45 -5.45 0.47 5.37
C ARG A 45 -5.96 1.25 4.16
N GLY A 46 -5.76 0.75 2.94
CA GLY A 46 -6.13 1.44 1.70
C GLY A 46 -5.43 2.80 1.49
N GLN A 47 -4.25 2.99 2.07
CA GLN A 47 -3.51 4.26 2.03
C GLN A 47 -2.62 4.35 0.78
N SER A 48 -3.22 4.67 -0.37
CA SER A 48 -2.53 4.72 -1.67
C SER A 48 -1.30 5.64 -1.68
N ALA A 49 -1.39 6.83 -1.06
CA ALA A 49 -0.25 7.75 -0.97
C ALA A 49 0.93 7.16 -0.18
N ALA A 50 0.66 6.43 0.92
CA ALA A 50 1.70 5.76 1.69
C ALA A 50 2.30 4.58 0.92
N ALA A 51 1.46 3.80 0.23
CA ALA A 51 1.90 2.70 -0.61
C ALA A 51 2.82 3.19 -1.73
N ARG A 52 2.43 4.26 -2.44
CA ARG A 52 3.24 4.91 -3.47
C ARG A 52 4.61 5.33 -2.93
N LEU A 53 4.63 6.02 -1.80
CA LEU A 53 5.88 6.51 -1.21
C LEU A 53 6.79 5.35 -0.79
N LEU A 54 6.23 4.29 -0.20
CA LEU A 54 6.98 3.08 0.11
C LEU A 54 7.59 2.40 -1.12
N LEU A 55 6.81 2.28 -2.21
CA LEU A 55 7.27 1.71 -3.47
C LEU A 55 8.38 2.55 -4.12
N GLN A 56 8.28 3.88 -4.05
CA GLN A 56 9.32 4.80 -4.51
C GLN A 56 10.62 4.68 -3.69
N HIS A 57 10.52 4.29 -2.42
CA HIS A 57 11.66 4.05 -1.52
C HIS A 57 12.13 2.58 -1.50
N GLY A 58 11.77 1.79 -2.51
CA GLY A 58 12.31 0.44 -2.71
C GLY A 58 11.59 -0.67 -1.93
N ALA A 59 10.39 -0.43 -1.44
CA ALA A 59 9.55 -1.52 -0.93
C ALA A 59 9.27 -2.53 -2.04
N ASP A 60 9.43 -3.81 -1.72
CA ASP A 60 9.07 -4.90 -2.62
C ASP A 60 7.55 -4.99 -2.78
N VAL A 61 7.05 -4.67 -3.98
CA VAL A 61 5.63 -4.71 -4.35
C VAL A 61 5.02 -6.11 -4.14
N ASP A 62 5.86 -7.13 -4.20
CA ASP A 62 5.51 -8.54 -4.17
C ASP A 62 5.99 -9.23 -2.88
N ALA A 63 6.33 -8.43 -1.86
CA ALA A 63 6.76 -8.92 -0.56
C ALA A 63 5.77 -9.97 -0.03
N VAL A 64 6.29 -11.15 0.33
CA VAL A 64 5.48 -12.22 0.89
C VAL A 64 5.46 -12.10 2.41
N GLU A 65 4.27 -11.97 2.97
CA GLU A 65 4.01 -12.10 4.40
C GLU A 65 4.52 -13.46 4.89
N LYS A 66 5.45 -13.46 5.84
CA LYS A 66 6.30 -14.64 6.10
C LYS A 66 5.73 -15.64 7.11
N ARG A 67 4.64 -15.34 7.82
CA ARG A 67 4.27 -16.06 9.05
C ARG A 67 2.93 -16.77 9.01
N MET A 68 1.94 -16.25 8.30
CA MET A 68 0.53 -16.60 8.49
C MET A 68 -0.09 -17.18 7.23
N PHE A 69 -0.21 -16.37 6.18
CA PHE A 69 -1.04 -16.62 5.02
C PHE A 69 -0.30 -16.47 3.69
N LYS A 70 1.01 -16.15 3.68
CA LYS A 70 1.76 -15.91 2.43
C LYS A 70 1.11 -14.87 1.53
N ARG A 71 0.40 -13.92 2.13
CA ARG A 71 -0.25 -12.85 1.39
C ARG A 71 0.78 -11.82 0.96
N ARG A 72 0.45 -11.13 -0.12
CA ARG A 72 1.25 -10.02 -0.68
C ARG A 72 0.48 -8.71 -0.55
N PRO A 73 1.12 -7.54 -0.67
CA PRO A 73 0.43 -6.25 -0.59
C PRO A 73 -0.85 -6.17 -1.42
N LEU A 74 -0.86 -6.74 -2.62
CA LEU A 74 -2.04 -6.75 -3.49
C LEU A 74 -3.24 -7.51 -2.91
N HIS A 75 -3.01 -8.59 -2.16
CA HIS A 75 -4.09 -9.28 -1.45
C HIS A 75 -4.72 -8.38 -0.39
N PHE A 76 -3.91 -7.63 0.37
CA PHE A 76 -4.41 -6.71 1.39
C PHE A 76 -5.16 -5.54 0.77
N ALA A 77 -4.64 -4.95 -0.30
CA ALA A 77 -5.29 -3.81 -0.99
C ALA A 77 -6.67 -4.18 -1.55
N VAL A 78 -6.81 -5.38 -2.11
CA VAL A 78 -8.11 -5.90 -2.59
C VAL A 78 -9.07 -6.17 -1.43
N LEU A 79 -8.61 -6.80 -0.34
CA LEU A 79 -9.45 -7.04 0.84
C LEU A 79 -9.88 -5.74 1.54
N ALA A 80 -9.10 -4.67 1.39
CA ALA A 80 -9.42 -3.33 1.87
C ALA A 80 -10.34 -2.54 0.90
N SER A 81 -10.74 -3.13 -0.23
CA SER A 81 -11.56 -2.48 -1.27
C SER A 81 -11.05 -1.12 -1.71
N SER A 82 -9.71 -1.01 -1.86
CA SER A 82 -9.06 0.25 -2.21
C SER A 82 -8.58 0.25 -3.65
N ASP A 83 -9.45 0.67 -4.57
CA ASP A 83 -9.12 0.84 -6.00
C ASP A 83 -7.85 1.66 -6.22
N ALA A 84 -7.71 2.75 -5.48
CA ALA A 84 -6.54 3.61 -5.58
C ALA A 84 -5.26 2.85 -5.23
N THR A 85 -5.26 2.09 -4.14
CA THR A 85 -4.08 1.34 -3.71
C THR A 85 -3.79 0.15 -4.63
N VAL A 86 -4.83 -0.52 -5.13
CA VAL A 86 -4.69 -1.56 -6.15
C VAL A 86 -4.03 -0.97 -7.40
N ARG A 87 -4.49 0.18 -7.89
CA ARG A 87 -3.90 0.86 -9.05
C ARG A 87 -2.43 1.23 -8.83
N GLU A 88 -2.04 1.69 -7.63
CA GLU A 88 -0.64 1.95 -7.29
C GLU A 88 0.22 0.67 -7.41
N LEU A 89 -0.23 -0.43 -6.82
CA LEU A 89 0.50 -1.69 -6.87
C LEU A 89 0.63 -2.22 -8.30
N LEU A 90 -0.43 -2.13 -9.10
CA LEU A 90 -0.42 -2.53 -10.51
C LEU A 90 0.52 -1.65 -11.35
N ALA A 91 0.57 -0.35 -11.08
CA ALA A 91 1.51 0.57 -11.73
C ALA A 91 2.98 0.23 -11.42
N HIS A 92 3.21 -0.41 -10.27
CA HIS A 92 4.51 -0.94 -9.85
C HIS A 92 4.69 -2.44 -10.16
N HIS A 93 3.92 -3.00 -11.10
CA HIS A 93 4.05 -4.36 -11.61
C HIS A 93 3.80 -5.49 -10.60
N ALA A 94 2.91 -5.28 -9.63
CA ALA A 94 2.46 -6.35 -8.73
C ALA A 94 1.94 -7.58 -9.49
N ASP A 95 2.33 -8.78 -9.06
CA ASP A 95 1.84 -10.03 -9.62
C ASP A 95 0.36 -10.28 -9.25
N VAL A 96 -0.52 -10.10 -10.24
CA VAL A 96 -1.98 -10.31 -10.10
C VAL A 96 -2.39 -11.78 -10.00
N LEU A 97 -1.49 -12.71 -10.32
CA LEU A 97 -1.73 -14.15 -10.29
C LEU A 97 -1.10 -14.82 -9.07
N ALA A 98 -0.30 -14.11 -8.29
CA ALA A 98 0.32 -14.63 -7.09
C ALA A 98 -0.74 -15.15 -6.12
N VAL A 99 -0.56 -16.39 -5.63
CA VAL A 99 -1.52 -17.02 -4.73
C VAL A 99 -1.05 -16.97 -3.27
N ASP A 100 -2.00 -16.77 -2.36
CA ASP A 100 -1.78 -16.93 -0.92
C ASP A 100 -1.73 -18.41 -0.50
N TYR A 101 -1.61 -18.70 0.80
CA TYR A 101 -1.55 -20.06 1.32
C TYR A 101 -2.77 -20.94 1.00
N ARG A 102 -3.93 -20.35 0.69
CA ARG A 102 -5.15 -21.07 0.30
C ARG A 102 -5.22 -21.33 -1.20
N GLY A 103 -4.19 -20.91 -1.96
CA GLY A 103 -4.23 -20.91 -3.41
C GLY A 103 -5.07 -19.76 -3.98
N TRP A 104 -5.42 -18.75 -3.18
CA TRP A 104 -6.22 -17.63 -3.66
C TRP A 104 -5.32 -16.55 -4.25
N ALA A 105 -5.47 -16.30 -5.55
CA ALA A 105 -5.03 -15.07 -6.18
C ALA A 105 -5.89 -13.86 -5.73
N PRO A 106 -5.40 -12.61 -5.85
CA PRO A 106 -6.14 -11.40 -5.47
C PRO A 106 -7.58 -11.34 -5.98
N ILE A 107 -7.85 -11.78 -7.21
CA ILE A 107 -9.19 -11.80 -7.79
C ILE A 107 -10.19 -12.69 -7.03
N HIS A 108 -9.73 -13.78 -6.41
CA HIS A 108 -10.60 -14.60 -5.55
C HIS A 108 -11.03 -13.82 -4.31
N GLY A 109 -10.14 -12.99 -3.78
CA GLY A 109 -10.44 -12.08 -2.68
C GLY A 109 -11.49 -11.04 -3.06
N ALA A 110 -11.34 -10.40 -4.23
CA ALA A 110 -12.32 -9.42 -4.75
C ALA A 110 -13.70 -10.05 -4.95
N ALA A 111 -13.76 -11.24 -5.54
CA ALA A 111 -15.00 -11.98 -5.72
C ALA A 111 -15.65 -12.36 -4.37
N TYR A 112 -14.84 -12.68 -3.35
CA TYR A 112 -15.31 -13.01 -2.01
C TYR A 112 -15.82 -11.78 -1.23
N SER A 113 -15.15 -10.63 -1.35
CA SER A 113 -15.56 -9.39 -0.68
C SER A 113 -16.77 -8.71 -1.33
N GLY A 114 -17.22 -9.18 -2.49
CA GLY A 114 -18.33 -8.59 -3.24
C GLY A 114 -17.92 -7.37 -4.06
N ASP A 115 -16.62 -7.17 -4.27
CA ASP A 115 -16.01 -6.02 -4.95
C ASP A 115 -16.01 -6.18 -6.47
N VAL A 116 -17.14 -6.66 -7.01
CA VAL A 116 -17.43 -6.73 -8.44
C VAL A 116 -18.30 -5.53 -8.78
N ALA A 117 -17.66 -4.36 -8.94
CA ALA A 117 -18.18 -3.12 -9.52
C ALA A 117 -19.73 -3.00 -9.52
N SER A 118 -20.28 -2.41 -8.46
CA SER A 118 -21.66 -1.88 -8.45
C SER A 118 -21.71 -0.46 -9.00
#